data_AF-A0A2D6XIQ1-F1
#
_entry.id   AF-A0A2D6XIQ1-F1
#
_cell.length_a   1.000
_cell.length_b   1.000
_cell.length_c   1.000
_cell.angle_alpha   90.00
_cell.angle_beta   90.00
_cell.angle_gamma   90.00
#
_symmetry.space_group_name_H-M   'P 1'
#
loop_
_entity.id
_entity.type
_entity.pdbx_description
1 polymer ?
#
loop_
_entity_poly.entity_id
_entity_poly.type
_entity_poly.pdbx_seq_one_letter_code
_entity_poly.pdbx_strand_id
1 'polypeptide(L)' 'MSSNVKNFAISYLWHKAIADQEKARLSLELLTNNAAGIGDHSTEDFHKNLDEALDVLVDARDRLELLGELYPELEN' A
#
# COMPACT_ATOMS: atom_id res chain seq x y z
N MET A 1 -14.33 21.64 17.81
CA MET A 1 -13.00 21.08 18.15
C MET A 1 -12.89 19.59 17.86
N SER A 2 -13.88 18.75 18.19
CA SER A 2 -13.87 17.31 17.88
C SER A 2 -13.84 16.98 16.36
N SER A 3 -14.43 17.83 15.51
CA SER A 3 -14.47 17.64 14.05
C SER A 3 -13.10 17.73 13.36
N ASN A 4 -12.23 18.66 13.77
CA ASN A 4 -10.94 18.84 13.09
C ASN A 4 -9.97 17.69 13.33
N VAL A 5 -9.92 17.17 14.56
CA VAL A 5 -9.05 16.03 14.89
C VAL A 5 -9.48 14.78 14.13
N LYS A 6 -10.80 14.52 14.04
CA LYS A 6 -11.35 13.42 13.24
C LYS A 6 -10.91 13.54 11.78
N ASN A 7 -11.07 14.73 11.17
CA ASN A 7 -10.71 14.95 9.77
C ASN A 7 -9.20 14.75 9.53
N PHE A 8 -8.34 15.26 10.42
CA PHE A 8 -6.90 15.03 10.32
C PHE A 8 -6.52 13.56 10.47
N ALA A 9 -7.14 12.83 11.40
CA ALA A 9 -6.86 11.41 11.60
C ALA A 9 -7.27 10.58 10.38
N ILE A 10 -8.45 10.83 9.83
CA ILE A 10 -8.95 10.13 8.65
C ILE A 10 -8.09 10.47 7.42
N SER A 11 -7.76 11.76 7.24
CA SER A 11 -6.85 12.20 6.17
C SER A 11 -5.48 11.52 6.30
N TYR A 12 -4.94 11.41 7.51
CA TYR A 12 -3.69 10.68 7.75
C TYR A 12 -3.80 9.21 7.31
N LEU A 13 -4.88 8.51 7.68
CA LEU A 13 -5.09 7.10 7.30
C LEU A 13 -5.18 6.93 5.78
N TRP A 14 -5.90 7.82 5.09
CA TRP A 14 -6.02 7.82 3.64
C TRP A 14 -4.66 7.96 2.95
N HIS A 15 -3.90 9.00 3.31
CA HIS A 15 -2.58 9.23 2.72
C HIS A 15 -1.59 8.11 3.03
N LYS A 16 -1.72 7.49 4.21
CA LYS A 16 -0.90 6.33 4.57
C LYS A 16 -1.22 5.12 3.69
N ALA A 17 -2.50 4.86 3.41
CA ALA A 17 -2.90 3.79 2.52
C ALA A 17 -2.45 4.03 1.06
N ILE A 18 -2.52 5.27 0.56
CA ILE A 18 -1.92 5.64 -0.74
C ILE A 18 -0.41 5.36 -0.75
N ALA A 19 0.31 5.79 0.29
CA ALA A 19 1.75 5.57 0.36
C ALA A 19 2.12 4.08 0.39
N ASP A 20 1.32 3.26 1.08
CA ASP A 20 1.51 1.80 1.11
C ASP A 20 1.22 1.17 -0.25
N GLN A 21 0.16 1.61 -0.94
CA GLN A 21 -0.18 1.16 -2.30
C GLN A 21 0.96 1.44 -3.28
N GLU A 22 1.48 2.66 -3.29
CA GLU A 22 2.56 3.07 -4.21
C GLU A 22 3.90 2.38 -3.86
N LYS A 23 4.18 2.20 -2.57
CA LYS A 23 5.34 1.41 -2.13
C LYS A 23 5.26 -0.03 -2.63
N ALA A 24 4.12 -0.67 -2.46
CA ALA A 24 3.91 -2.06 -2.89
C ALA A 24 3.99 -2.21 -4.42
N ARG A 25 3.41 -1.27 -5.17
CA ARG A 25 3.53 -1.21 -6.63
C ARG A 25 4.99 -1.08 -7.07
N LEU A 26 5.75 -0.18 -6.46
CA LEU A 26 7.17 -0.03 -6.74
C LEU A 26 7.94 -1.32 -6.43
N SER A 27 7.67 -1.97 -5.30
CA SER A 27 8.29 -3.26 -4.96
C SER A 27 8.01 -4.32 -6.02
N LEU A 28 6.75 -4.47 -6.45
CA LEU A 28 6.39 -5.41 -7.51
C LEU A 28 7.10 -5.06 -8.82
N GLU A 29 7.11 -3.79 -9.22
CA GLU A 29 7.80 -3.34 -10.43
C GLU A 29 9.30 -3.67 -10.40
N LEU A 30 9.96 -3.42 -9.26
CA LEU A 30 11.37 -3.74 -9.07
C LEU A 30 11.62 -5.26 -9.14
N LEU A 31 10.74 -6.07 -8.56
CA LEU A 31 10.85 -7.53 -8.54
C LEU A 31 10.58 -8.15 -9.92
N THR A 32 9.69 -7.57 -10.74
CA THR A 32 9.29 -8.15 -12.04
C THR A 32 10.06 -7.60 -13.23
N ASN A 33 10.44 -6.31 -13.22
CA ASN A 33 11.08 -5.65 -14.36
C ASN A 33 12.61 -5.62 -14.29
N ASN A 34 13.19 -5.81 -13.11
CA ASN A 34 14.63 -5.93 -12.96
C ASN A 34 14.96 -7.37 -12.53
N ALA A 35 15.73 -8.08 -13.36
CA ALA A 35 16.35 -9.38 -13.02
C ALA A 35 17.31 -9.33 -11.80
N ALA A 36 17.30 -8.23 -11.04
CA ALA A 36 18.09 -8.00 -9.83
C ALA A 36 17.60 -8.82 -8.62
N GLY A 37 16.41 -9.45 -8.69
CA GLY A 37 15.80 -10.18 -7.59
C GLY A 37 16.38 -11.57 -7.29
N ILE A 38 17.16 -12.16 -8.23
CA ILE A 38 17.79 -13.48 -8.07
C ILE A 38 19.33 -13.34 -8.10
N GLY A 39 19.86 -12.31 -7.43
CA GLY A 39 21.31 -12.20 -7.16
C GLY A 39 21.75 -13.25 -6.13
N ASP A 40 22.36 -12.81 -5.03
CA ASP A 40 22.72 -13.68 -3.87
C ASP A 40 21.49 -14.18 -3.06
N HIS A 41 20.27 -13.91 -3.54
CA HIS A 41 19.03 -14.36 -2.93
C HIS A 41 18.57 -15.69 -3.53
N SER A 42 17.94 -16.51 -2.69
CA SER A 42 17.31 -17.74 -3.14
C SER A 42 16.01 -17.45 -3.91
N THR A 43 15.55 -18.41 -4.71
CA THR A 43 14.22 -18.33 -5.34
C THR A 43 13.10 -18.27 -4.29
N GLU A 44 13.34 -18.77 -3.07
CA GLU A 44 12.40 -18.69 -1.95
C GLU A 44 12.27 -17.25 -1.42
N ASP A 45 13.39 -16.53 -1.25
CA ASP A 45 13.38 -15.12 -0.85
C ASP A 45 12.66 -14.25 -1.89
N PHE A 46 12.86 -14.56 -3.17
CA PHE A 46 12.18 -13.86 -4.26
C PHE A 46 10.66 -14.03 -4.19
N HIS A 47 10.16 -15.26 -4.04
CA HIS A 47 8.73 -15.51 -3.92
C HIS A 47 8.14 -14.87 -2.66
N LYS A 48 8.84 -14.97 -1.53
CA LYS A 48 8.40 -14.32 -0.29
C LYS A 48 8.26 -12.80 -0.46
N ASN A 49 9.21 -12.15 -1.13
CA ASN A 49 9.14 -10.71 -1.38
C ASN A 49 7.98 -10.34 -2.31
N LEU A 50 7.65 -11.19 -3.29
CA LEU A 50 6.47 -11.00 -4.13
C LEU A 50 5.17 -11.11 -3.33
N ASP A 51 5.05 -12.13 -2.48
CA ASP A 51 3.88 -12.34 -1.63
C ASP A 51 3.69 -11.18 -0.64
N GLU A 52 4.77 -10.76 0.03
CA GLU A 52 4.72 -9.61 0.94
C GLU A 52 4.32 -8.31 0.22
N ALA A 53 4.83 -8.06 -0.99
CA ALA A 53 4.44 -6.88 -1.76
C ALA A 53 2.97 -6.95 -2.21
N LEU A 54 2.49 -8.12 -2.60
CA LEU A 54 1.09 -8.33 -2.97
C LEU A 54 0.15 -8.13 -1.77
N ASP A 55 0.48 -8.69 -0.62
CA ASP A 55 -0.31 -8.56 0.61
C ASP A 55 -0.46 -7.09 1.03
N VAL A 56 0.63 -6.31 0.98
CA VAL A 56 0.58 -4.87 1.26
C VAL A 56 -0.27 -4.13 0.23
N LEU A 57 -0.22 -4.51 -1.05
CA LEU A 57 -1.03 -3.89 -2.09
C LEU A 57 -2.53 -4.17 -1.89
N VAL A 58 -2.90 -5.39 -1.53
CA VAL A 58 -4.29 -5.77 -1.24
C VAL A 58 -4.79 -4.99 -0.04
N ASP A 59 -4.07 -5.03 1.08
CA ASP A 59 -4.46 -4.33 2.31
C ASP A 59 -4.55 -2.81 2.11
N ALA A 60 -3.63 -2.21 1.35
CA ALA A 60 -3.70 -0.78 1.03
C ALA A 60 -4.95 -0.43 0.21
N ARG A 61 -5.33 -1.28 -0.75
CA ARG A 61 -6.54 -1.07 -1.56
C ARG A 61 -7.81 -1.24 -0.74
N ASP A 62 -7.89 -2.27 0.09
CA ASP A 62 -9.05 -2.51 0.96
C ASP A 62 -9.23 -1.37 1.95
N ARG A 63 -8.12 -0.83 2.49
CA ARG A 63 -8.17 0.37 3.35
C ARG A 63 -8.69 1.59 2.60
N LEU A 64 -8.25 1.83 1.36
CA LEU A 64 -8.72 2.96 0.56
C LEU A 64 -10.20 2.82 0.21
N GLU A 65 -10.64 1.64 -0.22
CA GLU A 65 -12.04 1.35 -0.51
C GLU A 65 -12.92 1.60 0.73
N LEU A 66 -12.57 0.99 1.86
CA LEU A 66 -13.32 1.16 3.11
C LEU A 66 -13.35 2.62 3.58
N LEU A 67 -12.23 3.33 3.50
CA LEU A 67 -12.18 4.74 3.89
C LEU A 67 -12.99 5.63 2.94
N GLY A 68 -13.03 5.30 1.64
CA GLY A 68 -13.82 6.01 0.65
C GLY A 68 -15.32 5.80 0.86
N GLU A 69 -15.73 4.57 1.20
CA GLU A 69 -17.11 4.25 1.55
C GLU A 69 -17.57 4.95 2.84
N LEU A 70 -16.72 4.98 3.88
CA LEU A 70 -17.07 5.56 5.18
C LEU A 70 -16.98 7.09 5.19
N TYR A 71 -16.10 7.67 4.37
CA TYR A 71 -15.74 9.10 4.38
C TYR A 71 -15.59 9.67 2.96
N PRO A 72 -16.66 9.71 2.15
CA PRO A 72 -16.62 10.15 0.75
C PRO A 72 -16.21 11.63 0.57
N GLU A 73 -16.26 12.43 1.63
CA GLU A 73 -15.78 13.82 1.61
C GLU A 73 -14.27 13.97 1.36
N LEU A 74 -13.50 12.88 1.42
CA LEU A 74 -12.05 12.89 1.18
C LEU A 74 -11.65 12.73 -0.30
N GLU A 75 -12.55 12.25 -1.16
CA GLU A 75 -12.29 12.04 -2.59
C GLU A 75 -12.39 13.34 -3.42
N ASN A 76 -12.77 14.47 -2.80
CA ASN A 76 -13.02 15.75 -3.47
C ASN A 76 -11.92 16.80 -3.21
#